data_AF-A0A847DXH5-F1
#
_entry.id   AF-A0A847DXH5-F1
#
_cell.length_a   1.000
_cell.length_b   1.000
_cell.length_c   1.000
_cell.angle_alpha   90.00
_cell.angle_beta   90.00
_cell.angle_gamma   90.00
#
_symmetry.space_group_name_H-M   'P 1'
#
loop_
_entity.id
_entity.type
_entity.pdbx_description
1 polymer ?
#
loop_
_entity_poly.entity_id
_entity_poly.type
_entity_poly.pdbx_seq_one_letter_code
_entity_poly.pdbx_strand_id
1 'polypeptide(L)'
;MQALSAIGHLHAGAGHPSAAIECFERIVSLGAATPAHWFNLGFLRQQLEDHPAAIAAFDRAIAGDERLDRAWYGKALSLIKLGRVEDAIPLLQKNTELQPFSPFGWYQLAHAYHRLGRTEQVERTIRQLAGFEPKVARQLERETGVHVGIDVPF
;
A
#
# COMPACT_ATOMS: atom_id res chain seq x y z
N MET A 1 -8.91 -17.44 -20.32
CA MET A 1 -8.56 -16.94 -18.96
C MET A 1 -7.13 -16.42 -18.88
N GLN A 2 -6.10 -17.26 -19.12
CA GLN A 2 -4.69 -16.79 -19.16
C GLN A 2 -4.46 -15.67 -20.19
N ALA A 3 -5.08 -15.77 -21.37
CA ALA A 3 -5.01 -14.73 -22.40
C ALA A 3 -5.58 -13.37 -21.94
N LEU A 4 -6.68 -13.37 -21.17
CA LEU A 4 -7.31 -12.12 -20.71
C LEU A 4 -6.49 -11.45 -19.59
N SER A 5 -5.84 -12.25 -18.74
CA SER A 5 -4.91 -11.75 -17.73
C SER A 5 -3.66 -11.14 -18.38
N ALA A 6 -3.10 -11.82 -19.38
CA ALA A 6 -1.96 -11.32 -20.16
C ALA A 6 -2.30 -10.02 -20.92
N ILE A 7 -3.47 -9.95 -21.57
CA ILE A 7 -3.95 -8.73 -22.24
C ILE A 7 -4.15 -7.59 -21.23
N GLY A 8 -4.73 -7.87 -20.06
CA GLY A 8 -4.86 -6.90 -18.97
C GLY A 8 -3.51 -6.34 -18.51
N HIS A 9 -2.50 -7.20 -18.35
CA HIS A 9 -1.13 -6.77 -18.02
C HIS A 9 -0.46 -5.96 -19.12
N LEU A 10 -0.66 -6.34 -20.39
CA LEU A 10 -0.12 -5.59 -21.53
C LEU A 10 -0.71 -4.19 -21.62
N HIS A 11 -2.04 -4.03 -21.46
CA HIS A 11 -2.67 -2.72 -21.46
C HIS A 11 -2.25 -1.87 -20.26
N ALA A 12 -2.08 -2.48 -19.08
CA ALA A 12 -1.55 -1.79 -17.91
C ALA A 12 -0.13 -1.25 -18.15
N GLY A 13 0.75 -2.06 -18.75
CA GLY A 13 2.11 -1.65 -19.11
C GLY A 13 2.18 -0.64 -20.25
N ALA A 14 1.21 -0.66 -21.16
CA ALA A 14 1.13 0.24 -22.31
C ALA A 14 0.45 1.59 -22.00
N GLY A 15 0.07 1.86 -20.75
CA GLY A 15 -0.58 3.13 -20.37
C GLY A 15 -2.06 3.22 -20.75
N HIS A 16 -2.74 2.08 -20.93
CA HIS A 16 -4.18 2.01 -21.22
C HIS A 16 -4.96 1.41 -20.03
N PRO A 17 -5.05 2.11 -18.89
CA PRO A 17 -5.65 1.57 -17.67
C PRO A 17 -7.12 1.17 -17.84
N SER A 18 -7.90 1.89 -18.65
CA SER A 18 -9.31 1.57 -18.88
C SER A 18 -9.51 0.21 -19.57
N ALA A 19 -8.74 -0.08 -20.62
CA ALA A 19 -8.81 -1.37 -21.32
C ALA A 19 -8.34 -2.53 -20.43
N ALA A 20 -7.34 -2.28 -19.58
CA ALA A 20 -6.89 -3.26 -18.59
C ALA A 20 -7.98 -3.57 -17.56
N ILE A 21 -8.68 -2.53 -17.07
CA ILE A 21 -9.81 -2.67 -16.14
C ILE A 21 -10.93 -3.52 -16.75
N GLU A 22 -11.35 -3.24 -17.99
CA GLU A 22 -12.38 -4.03 -18.68
C GLU A 22 -12.02 -5.53 -18.73
N CYS A 23 -10.75 -5.82 -18.98
CA CYS A 23 -10.26 -7.21 -18.98
C CYS A 23 -10.40 -7.85 -17.60
N PHE A 24 -9.98 -7.16 -16.53
CA PHE A 24 -10.07 -7.68 -15.17
C PHE A 24 -11.51 -7.79 -14.66
N GLU A 25 -12.38 -6.82 -14.98
CA GLU A 25 -13.81 -6.87 -14.65
C GLU A 25 -14.49 -8.05 -15.34
N ARG A 26 -14.11 -8.35 -16.58
CA ARG A 26 -14.61 -9.54 -17.27
C ARG A 26 -14.14 -10.83 -16.57
N ILE A 27 -12.89 -10.93 -16.13
CA ILE A 27 -12.40 -12.08 -15.34
C ILE A 27 -13.22 -12.25 -14.05
N VAL A 28 -13.50 -11.15 -13.36
CA VAL A 28 -14.34 -11.11 -12.15
C VAL A 28 -15.75 -11.59 -12.44
N SER A 29 -16.40 -11.08 -13.50
CA SER A 29 -17.77 -11.44 -13.87
C SER A 29 -17.96 -12.91 -14.22
N LEU A 30 -16.88 -13.56 -14.71
CA LEU A 30 -16.87 -14.99 -15.05
C LEU A 30 -16.63 -15.89 -13.84
N GLY A 31 -16.53 -15.33 -12.62
CA GLY A 31 -16.37 -16.09 -11.38
C GLY A 31 -14.99 -16.73 -11.19
N ALA A 32 -14.00 -16.30 -11.98
CA ALA A 32 -12.67 -16.93 -12.03
C ALA A 32 -11.55 -16.00 -11.54
N ALA A 33 -11.90 -14.94 -10.78
CA ALA A 33 -10.94 -14.02 -10.23
C ALA A 33 -10.17 -14.64 -9.05
N THR A 34 -8.86 -14.43 -9.06
CA THR A 34 -7.97 -14.75 -7.93
C THR A 34 -7.66 -13.47 -7.14
N PRO A 35 -7.09 -13.56 -5.93
CA PRO A 35 -6.66 -12.38 -5.17
C PRO A 35 -5.76 -11.43 -5.97
N ALA A 36 -4.89 -11.97 -6.82
CA ALA A 36 -4.02 -11.19 -7.70
C ALA A 36 -4.81 -10.38 -8.75
N HIS A 37 -5.88 -10.95 -9.32
CA HIS A 37 -6.75 -10.22 -10.26
C HIS A 37 -7.45 -9.05 -9.57
N TRP A 38 -7.98 -9.28 -8.37
CA TRP A 38 -8.60 -8.23 -7.56
C TRP A 38 -7.61 -7.14 -7.17
N PHE A 39 -6.39 -7.50 -6.78
CA PHE A 39 -5.34 -6.51 -6.54
C PHE A 39 -5.07 -5.68 -7.81
N ASN A 40 -4.91 -6.32 -8.98
CA ASN A 40 -4.55 -5.60 -10.20
C ASN A 40 -5.66 -4.62 -10.61
N LEU A 41 -6.93 -5.03 -10.44
CA LEU A 41 -8.08 -4.15 -10.61
C LEU A 41 -8.02 -2.96 -9.65
N GLY A 42 -7.74 -3.20 -8.36
CA GLY A 42 -7.62 -2.15 -7.35
C GLY A 42 -6.48 -1.17 -7.65
N PHE A 43 -5.33 -1.68 -8.09
CA PHE A 43 -4.19 -0.87 -8.49
C PHE A 43 -4.52 0.04 -9.68
N LEU A 44 -5.17 -0.50 -10.72
CA LEU A 44 -5.56 0.30 -11.90
C LEU A 44 -6.61 1.36 -11.55
N ARG A 45 -7.59 1.02 -10.70
CA ARG A 45 -8.58 1.97 -10.19
C ARG A 45 -7.92 3.09 -9.38
N GLN A 46 -6.91 2.76 -8.57
CA GLN A 46 -6.12 3.75 -7.83
C GLN A 46 -5.33 4.68 -8.78
N GLN A 47 -4.79 4.16 -9.89
CA GLN A 47 -4.11 4.99 -10.91
C GLN A 47 -5.07 5.95 -11.63
N LEU A 48 -6.36 5.59 -11.72
CA LEU A 48 -7.42 6.46 -12.24
C LEU A 48 -8.05 7.36 -11.16
N GLU A 49 -7.46 7.43 -9.96
CA GLU A 49 -7.98 8.18 -8.81
C GLU A 49 -9.38 7.74 -8.32
N ASP A 50 -9.88 6.60 -8.79
CA ASP A 50 -11.10 5.95 -8.33
C ASP A 50 -10.81 5.16 -7.04
N HIS A 51 -10.46 5.90 -5.98
CA HIS A 51 -10.09 5.35 -4.69
C HIS A 51 -11.20 4.51 -4.03
N PRO A 52 -12.50 4.86 -4.11
CA PRO A 52 -13.56 4.01 -3.57
C PRO A 52 -13.62 2.63 -4.24
N ALA A 53 -13.54 2.55 -5.58
CA ALA A 53 -13.51 1.27 -6.28
C ALA A 53 -12.21 0.50 -6.02
N ALA A 54 -11.08 1.21 -5.90
CA ALA A 54 -9.80 0.61 -5.54
C ALA A 54 -9.87 -0.09 -4.18
N ILE A 55 -10.45 0.57 -3.17
CA ILE A 55 -10.64 -0.01 -1.83
C ILE A 55 -11.48 -1.28 -1.90
N ALA A 56 -12.62 -1.26 -2.61
CA ALA A 56 -13.48 -2.42 -2.75
C ALA A 56 -12.76 -3.61 -3.42
N ALA A 57 -11.92 -3.35 -4.42
CA ALA A 57 -11.13 -4.37 -5.08
C ALA A 57 -10.01 -4.91 -4.16
N PHE A 58 -9.34 -4.05 -3.40
CA PHE A 58 -8.35 -4.51 -2.41
C PHE A 58 -8.99 -5.31 -1.27
N ASP A 59 -10.20 -4.98 -0.85
CA ASP A 59 -10.94 -5.78 0.15
C ASP A 59 -11.18 -7.21 -0.35
N ARG A 60 -11.55 -7.37 -1.63
CA ARG A 60 -11.70 -8.70 -2.24
C ARG A 60 -10.37 -9.43 -2.37
N ALA A 61 -9.28 -8.71 -2.66
CA ALA A 61 -7.95 -9.29 -2.73
C ALA A 61 -7.50 -9.80 -1.35
N ILE A 62 -7.64 -8.99 -0.31
CA ILE A 62 -7.31 -9.32 1.09
C ILE A 62 -8.13 -10.50 1.58
N ALA A 63 -9.45 -10.50 1.32
CA ALA A 63 -10.33 -11.59 1.75
C ALA A 63 -9.98 -12.95 1.12
N GLY A 64 -9.36 -12.95 -0.06
CA GLY A 64 -8.91 -14.17 -0.72
C GLY A 64 -7.46 -14.56 -0.42
N ASP A 65 -6.62 -13.61 0.01
CA ASP A 65 -5.27 -13.86 0.52
C ASP A 65 -4.82 -12.73 1.46
N GLU A 66 -4.92 -12.97 2.77
CA GLU A 66 -4.52 -12.02 3.80
C GLU A 66 -3.01 -11.76 3.84
N ARG A 67 -2.20 -12.61 3.20
CA ARG A 67 -0.74 -12.44 3.12
C ARG A 67 -0.31 -11.58 1.94
N LEU A 68 -1.23 -11.14 1.09
CA LEU A 68 -0.96 -10.26 -0.03
C LEU A 68 -0.69 -8.82 0.45
N ASP A 69 0.54 -8.58 0.93
CA ASP A 69 0.96 -7.32 1.58
C ASP A 69 0.65 -6.06 0.75
N ARG A 70 0.83 -6.15 -0.58
CA ARG A 70 0.55 -5.06 -1.53
C ARG A 70 -0.91 -4.62 -1.53
N ALA A 71 -1.86 -5.52 -1.26
CA ALA A 71 -3.27 -5.16 -1.18
C ALA A 71 -3.59 -4.33 0.07
N TRP A 72 -2.99 -4.69 1.22
CA TRP A 72 -3.06 -3.88 2.44
C TRP A 72 -2.48 -2.48 2.23
N TYR A 73 -1.30 -2.41 1.60
CA TYR A 73 -0.64 -1.14 1.28
C TYR A 73 -1.47 -0.28 0.31
N GLY A 74 -1.95 -0.85 -0.79
CA GLY A 74 -2.78 -0.14 -1.78
C GLY A 74 -4.09 0.40 -1.18
N LYS A 75 -4.76 -0.39 -0.34
CA LYS A 75 -5.95 0.05 0.39
C LYS A 75 -5.64 1.21 1.33
N ALA A 76 -4.54 1.12 2.08
CA ALA A 76 -4.11 2.18 2.99
C ALA A 76 -3.83 3.49 2.25
N LEU A 77 -3.11 3.44 1.13
CA LEU A 77 -2.83 4.63 0.31
C LEU A 77 -4.11 5.26 -0.24
N SER A 78 -5.07 4.44 -0.68
CA SER A 78 -6.36 4.94 -1.16
C SER A 78 -7.17 5.63 -0.05
N LEU A 79 -7.15 5.10 1.18
CA LEU A 79 -7.77 5.76 2.33
C LEU A 79 -7.07 7.08 2.68
N ILE A 80 -5.74 7.11 2.65
CA ILE A 80 -4.94 8.33 2.86
C ILE A 80 -5.30 9.42 1.85
N LYS A 81 -5.48 9.06 0.58
CA LYS A 81 -5.89 9.98 -0.49
C LYS A 81 -7.30 10.53 -0.29
N LEU A 82 -8.20 9.73 0.28
CA LEU A 82 -9.54 10.16 0.69
C LEU A 82 -9.56 10.93 2.02
N GLY A 83 -8.39 11.23 2.62
CA GLY A 83 -8.30 11.94 3.91
C GLY A 83 -8.61 11.08 5.13
N ARG A 84 -8.86 9.77 4.97
CA ARG A 84 -9.18 8.82 6.04
C ARG A 84 -7.90 8.22 6.64
N VAL A 85 -7.12 9.09 7.29
CA VAL A 85 -5.77 8.77 7.79
C VAL A 85 -5.81 7.71 8.88
N GLU A 86 -6.69 7.89 9.85
CA GLU A 86 -6.86 7.01 11.00
C GLU A 86 -7.17 5.58 10.57
N ASP A 87 -8.04 5.42 9.58
CA ASP A 87 -8.45 4.12 9.06
C ASP A 87 -7.33 3.40 8.29
N ALA A 88 -6.35 4.14 7.77
CA ALA A 88 -5.22 3.58 7.04
C ALA A 88 -4.14 2.99 7.95
N ILE A 89 -4.02 3.47 9.20
CA ILE A 89 -3.01 3.03 10.16
C ILE A 89 -3.03 1.51 10.40
N PRO A 90 -4.16 0.86 10.76
CA PRO A 90 -4.17 -0.58 10.99
C PRO A 90 -3.78 -1.39 9.74
N LEU A 91 -4.06 -0.87 8.54
CA LEU A 91 -3.68 -1.52 7.28
C LEU A 91 -2.18 -1.40 7.02
N LEU A 92 -1.59 -0.25 7.33
CA LEU A 92 -0.14 -0.05 7.24
C LEU A 92 0.60 -0.89 8.29
N GLN A 93 0.08 -0.98 9.51
CA GLN A 93 0.62 -1.88 10.53
C GLN A 93 0.60 -3.33 10.03
N LYS A 94 -0.52 -3.78 9.46
CA LYS A 94 -0.60 -5.12 8.87
C LYS A 94 0.41 -5.33 7.74
N ASN A 95 0.59 -4.33 6.86
CA ASN A 95 1.61 -4.38 5.81
C ASN A 95 3.03 -4.50 6.41
N THR A 96 3.35 -3.74 7.47
CA THR A 96 4.66 -3.82 8.14
C THR A 96 4.89 -5.14 8.87
N GLU A 97 3.84 -5.79 9.38
CA GLU A 97 3.95 -7.15 9.94
C GLU A 97 4.30 -8.18 8.86
N LEU A 98 3.70 -8.05 7.67
CA LEU A 98 3.96 -8.93 6.53
C LEU A 98 5.32 -8.66 5.88
N GLN A 99 5.79 -7.42 5.94
CA GLN A 99 7.04 -6.95 5.32
C GLN A 99 7.91 -6.19 6.33
N PRO A 100 8.43 -6.85 7.38
CA PRO A 100 9.08 -6.18 8.51
C PRO A 100 10.35 -5.42 8.14
N PHE A 101 11.04 -5.83 7.07
CA PHE A 101 12.27 -5.23 6.57
C PHE A 101 12.08 -4.42 5.28
N SER A 102 10.84 -4.11 4.91
CA SER A 102 10.55 -3.24 3.77
C SER A 102 10.26 -1.82 4.25
N PRO A 103 10.96 -0.78 3.77
CA PRO A 103 10.78 0.57 4.29
C PRO A 103 9.43 1.22 3.91
N PHE A 104 8.76 0.76 2.85
CA PHE A 104 7.59 1.45 2.28
C PHE A 104 6.42 1.56 3.25
N GLY A 105 6.03 0.46 3.90
CA GLY A 105 4.94 0.46 4.87
C GLY A 105 5.25 1.31 6.09
N TRP A 106 6.47 1.18 6.65
CA TRP A 106 6.93 1.97 7.78
C TRP A 106 7.00 3.46 7.48
N TYR A 107 7.48 3.84 6.29
CA TYR A 107 7.53 5.23 5.85
C TYR A 107 6.14 5.86 5.81
N GLN A 108 5.17 5.19 5.18
CA GLN A 108 3.79 5.68 5.16
C GLN A 108 3.16 5.71 6.56
N LEU A 109 3.49 4.74 7.42
CA LEU A 109 2.97 4.67 8.78
C LEU A 109 3.48 5.84 9.63
N ALA A 110 4.77 6.18 9.53
CA ALA A 110 5.35 7.35 10.20
C ALA A 110 4.67 8.65 9.74
N HIS A 111 4.49 8.85 8.43
CA HIS A 111 3.78 10.02 7.88
C HIS A 111 2.33 10.08 8.33
N ALA A 112 1.63 8.94 8.38
CA ALA A 112 0.26 8.87 8.91
C ALA A 112 0.21 9.29 10.38
N TYR A 113 1.12 8.79 11.23
CA TYR A 113 1.21 9.21 12.63
C TYR A 113 1.57 10.69 12.79
N HIS A 114 2.52 11.19 12.00
CA HIS A 114 2.94 12.58 12.04
C HIS A 114 1.78 13.53 11.69
N ARG A 115 1.02 13.23 10.63
CA ARG A 115 -0.18 14.00 10.24
C ARG A 115 -1.25 14.04 11.33
N LEU A 116 -1.28 13.06 12.22
CA LEU A 116 -2.19 13.00 13.37
C LEU A 116 -1.58 13.54 14.68
N GLY A 117 -0.38 14.11 14.64
CA GLY A 117 0.31 14.62 15.83
C GLY A 117 0.76 13.53 16.82
N ARG A 118 0.86 12.27 16.36
CA ARG A 118 1.20 11.10 17.18
C ARG A 118 2.72 10.90 17.26
N THR A 119 3.40 11.86 17.88
CA THR A 119 4.87 11.95 17.90
C THR A 119 5.57 10.70 18.45
N GLU A 120 5.04 10.10 19.52
CA GLU A 120 5.63 8.90 20.12
C GLU A 120 5.67 7.71 19.13
N GLN A 121 4.60 7.54 18.35
CA GLN A 121 4.50 6.50 17.33
C GLN A 121 5.41 6.79 16.14
N VAL A 122 5.62 8.07 15.79
CA VAL A 122 6.63 8.47 14.79
C VAL A 122 8.02 8.06 15.26
N GLU A 123 8.42 8.42 16.48
CA GLU A 123 9.73 8.05 17.03
C GLU A 123 9.96 6.54 17.02
N ARG A 124 8.99 5.75 17.49
CA ARG A 124 9.08 4.28 17.48
C ARG A 124 9.27 3.74 16.06
N THR A 125 8.54 4.30 15.09
CA THR A 125 8.66 3.90 13.68
C THR A 125 10.05 4.24 13.11
N ILE A 126 10.57 5.42 13.41
CA ILE A 126 11.91 5.83 12.96
C ILE A 126 13.00 4.95 13.60
N ARG A 127 12.91 4.63 14.90
CA ARG A 127 13.84 3.70 15.57
C ARG A 127 13.83 2.32 14.90
N GLN A 128 12.64 1.80 14.59
CA GLN A 128 12.52 0.53 13.87
C GLN A 128 13.19 0.60 12.49
N LEU A 129 12.91 1.65 11.70
CA LEU A 129 13.54 1.86 10.41
C LEU A 129 15.06 2.03 10.51
N ALA A 130 15.57 2.70 11.54
CA ALA A 130 17.00 2.91 11.72
C ALA A 130 17.79 1.60 11.82
N GLY A 131 17.16 0.54 12.33
CA GLY A 131 17.78 -0.78 12.46
C GLY A 131 18.04 -1.52 11.15
N PHE A 132 17.35 -1.18 10.05
CA PHE A 132 17.52 -1.88 8.76
C PHE A 132 17.60 -0.95 7.54
N GLU A 133 17.01 0.24 7.60
CA GLU A 133 17.00 1.27 6.55
C GLU A 133 17.35 2.67 7.12
N PRO A 134 18.58 2.87 7.61
CA PRO A 134 18.99 4.09 8.31
C PRO A 134 18.96 5.35 7.45
N LYS A 135 19.05 5.21 6.13
CA LYS A 135 18.89 6.35 5.20
C LYS A 135 17.46 6.86 5.18
N VAL A 136 16.48 5.94 5.16
CA VAL A 136 15.05 6.27 5.20
C VAL A 136 14.68 6.84 6.57
N ALA A 137 15.22 6.27 7.65
CA ALA A 137 15.02 6.81 9.00
C ALA A 137 15.45 8.27 9.11
N ARG A 138 16.69 8.62 8.70
CA ARG A 138 17.19 10.01 8.69
C ARG A 138 16.38 10.94 7.79
N GLN A 139 15.83 10.43 6.70
CA GLN A 139 14.93 11.20 5.85
C GLN A 139 13.63 11.55 6.59
N LEU A 140 13.02 10.58 7.26
CA LEU A 140 11.81 10.80 8.07
C LEU A 140 12.06 11.78 9.22
N GLU A 141 13.22 11.75 9.87
CA GLU A 141 13.55 12.73 10.92
C GLU A 141 13.53 14.16 10.36
N ARG A 142 14.12 14.37 9.17
CA ARG A 142 14.11 15.68 8.49
C ARG A 142 12.70 16.10 8.08
N GLU A 143 11.90 15.17 7.57
CA GLU A 143 10.55 15.45 7.09
C GLU A 143 9.56 15.71 8.22
N THR A 144 9.69 15.00 9.34
CA THR A 144 8.75 15.08 10.47
C THR A 144 9.22 16.03 11.58
N GLY A 145 10.50 16.41 11.58
CA GLY A 145 11.14 17.14 12.67
C GLY A 145 11.31 16.31 13.97
N VAL A 146 10.99 15.02 13.92
CA VAL A 146 11.08 14.11 15.06
C VAL A 146 12.45 13.44 15.03
N HIS A 147 13.33 13.84 15.93
CA HIS A 147 14.66 13.26 16.04
C HIS A 147 14.66 12.14 17.07
N VAL A 148 15.17 10.98 16.67
CA VAL A 148 15.51 9.91 17.59
C VAL A 148 17.02 9.87 17.69
N GLY A 149 17.56 9.90 18.90
CA GLY A 149 19.00 9.72 19.12
C GLY A 149 19.41 8.32 18.66
N ILE A 150 19.64 8.15 17.37
CA ILE A 150 20.10 6.90 16.79
C ILE A 150 21.60 6.85 17.08
N ASP A 151 21.96 6.29 18.22
CA ASP A 151 23.31 5.75 18.41
C ASP A 151 23.45 4.54 17.49
N VAL A 152 23.78 4.78 16.23
CA VAL A 152 24.21 3.70 15.31
C VAL A 152 25.65 3.36 15.68
N PRO A 153 25.92 2.14 16.21
CA PRO A 153 27.30 1.69 16.31
C PRO A 153 27.84 1.53 14.88
N PHE A 154 28.94 2.22 14.59
CA PHE A 154 29.71 2.04 13.36
C PHE A 154 30.34 0.64 13.29
#